data_AF-A0A3C1TFL4-F1
#
_entry.id   AF-A0A3C1TFL4-F1
#
_cell.length_a   1.000
_cell.length_b   1.000
_cell.length_c   1.000
_cell.angle_alpha   90.00
_cell.angle_beta   90.00
_cell.angle_gamma   90.00
#
_symmetry.space_group_name_H-M   'P 1'
#
loop_
_entity.id
_entity.type
_entity.pdbx_description
1 polymer ?
#
loop_
_entity_poly.entity_id
_entity_poly.type
_entity_poly.pdbx_seq_one_letter_code
_entity_poly.pdbx_strand_id
1 'polypeptide(L)'
;MYKIKSKTLFIGKNLIYLPTCQSTNDEAADLVRLGQGWEGTVVITDFQTAGRGQRGNQWLAQAGENFMLSLILRPHFLSPSQQFRLNVAISVGIYEFFKPYLGEALKIKWPNDVYVGDQKLGGVLIENSIQGGRLEASIVGMGLNINQLL
;
A
#
# COMPACT_ATOMS: atom_id res chain seq x y z
N MET A 1 0.11 -12.32 -17.01
CA MET A 1 -0.19 -12.76 -15.63
C MET A 1 1.07 -12.61 -14.82
N TYR A 2 1.12 -11.67 -13.87
CA TYR A 2 2.26 -11.47 -12.96
C TYR A 2 2.55 -12.79 -12.22
N LYS A 3 3.52 -13.58 -12.70
CA LYS A 3 4.03 -14.75 -11.96
C LYS A 3 5.15 -14.28 -11.03
N ILE A 4 4.81 -13.40 -10.08
CA ILE A 4 5.75 -13.01 -9.03
C ILE A 4 5.85 -14.17 -8.06
N LYS A 5 6.93 -14.95 -8.14
CA LYS A 5 7.29 -15.92 -7.09
C LYS A 5 7.84 -15.15 -5.90
N SER A 6 6.94 -14.71 -5.01
CA SER A 6 7.34 -14.03 -3.77
C SER A 6 8.21 -14.96 -2.91
N LYS A 7 9.42 -14.50 -2.60
CA LYS A 7 10.37 -15.17 -1.68
C LYS A 7 10.06 -14.91 -0.21
N THR A 8 9.03 -14.12 0.10
CA THR A 8 8.66 -13.82 1.49
C THR A 8 8.05 -15.05 2.16
N LEU A 9 7.88 -15.00 3.49
CA LEU A 9 7.22 -16.05 4.25
C LEU A 9 5.72 -16.14 3.92
N PHE A 10 5.00 -15.01 3.97
CA PHE A 10 3.53 -14.96 3.79
C PHE A 10 3.03 -13.86 2.82
N ILE A 11 3.78 -12.77 2.63
CA ILE A 11 3.37 -11.63 1.78
C ILE A 11 3.38 -11.98 0.29
N GLY A 12 2.26 -11.79 -0.41
CA GLY A 12 2.15 -12.06 -1.84
C GLY A 12 2.16 -13.55 -2.19
N LYS A 13 1.91 -14.44 -1.21
CA LYS A 13 1.60 -15.86 -1.49
C LYS A 13 0.24 -16.00 -2.15
N ASN A 14 -0.69 -15.14 -1.76
CA ASN A 14 -1.94 -14.89 -2.48
C ASN A 14 -1.83 -13.52 -3.17
N LEU A 15 -1.74 -13.53 -4.50
CA LEU A 15 -1.62 -12.32 -5.32
C LEU A 15 -2.83 -12.24 -6.25
N ILE A 16 -3.63 -11.20 -6.05
CA ILE A 16 -4.80 -10.89 -6.88
C ILE A 16 -4.41 -9.74 -7.78
N TYR A 17 -4.38 -10.01 -9.09
CA TYR A 17 -4.12 -9.00 -10.10
C TYR A 17 -5.42 -8.59 -10.78
N LEU A 18 -5.69 -7.29 -10.79
CA LEU A 18 -6.83 -6.68 -11.46
C LEU A 18 -6.32 -5.71 -12.52
N PRO A 19 -6.60 -5.90 -13.83
CA PRO A 19 -6.18 -4.93 -14.85
C PRO A 19 -6.70 -3.52 -14.59
N THR A 20 -7.88 -3.41 -14.00
CA THR A 20 -8.51 -2.17 -13.56
C THR A 20 -9.40 -2.47 -12.36
N CYS A 21 -9.43 -1.55 -11.41
CA CYS A 21 -10.36 -1.56 -10.28
C CYS A 21 -10.73 -0.13 -9.89
N GLN A 22 -11.69 0.05 -8.98
CA GLN A 22 -11.93 1.39 -8.40
C GLN A 22 -10.77 1.80 -7.51
N SER A 23 -10.42 0.93 -6.55
CA SER A 23 -9.28 1.12 -5.66
C SER A 23 -8.85 -0.23 -5.11
N THR A 24 -7.54 -0.52 -5.14
CA THR A 24 -6.98 -1.74 -4.52
C THR A 24 -7.31 -1.85 -3.03
N ASN A 25 -7.46 -0.72 -2.32
CA ASN A 25 -7.85 -0.73 -0.92
C ASN A 25 -9.29 -1.23 -0.74
N ASP A 26 -10.22 -0.83 -1.61
CA ASP A 26 -11.62 -1.29 -1.56
C ASP A 26 -11.71 -2.77 -1.87
N GLU A 27 -11.01 -3.21 -2.92
CA GLU A 27 -10.94 -4.63 -3.28
C GLU A 27 -10.38 -5.47 -2.12
N ALA A 28 -9.34 -4.97 -1.44
CA ALA A 28 -8.79 -5.61 -0.25
C ALA A 28 -9.78 -5.62 0.93
N ALA A 29 -10.51 -4.52 1.16
CA ALA A 29 -11.53 -4.44 2.20
C ALA A 29 -12.69 -5.42 1.96
N ASP A 30 -13.08 -5.55 0.70
CA ASP A 30 -14.11 -6.48 0.24
C ASP A 30 -13.70 -7.92 0.49
N LEU A 31 -12.47 -8.28 0.14
CA LEU A 31 -11.92 -9.60 0.46
C LEU A 31 -11.94 -9.88 1.97
N VAL A 32 -11.53 -8.93 2.80
CA VAL A 32 -11.58 -9.09 4.27
C VAL A 32 -13.02 -9.30 4.75
N ARG A 33 -13.97 -8.46 4.30
CA ARG A 33 -15.39 -8.55 4.69
C ARG A 33 -16.02 -9.87 4.28
N LEU A 34 -15.66 -10.41 3.12
CA LEU A 34 -16.15 -11.68 2.60
C LEU A 34 -15.43 -12.91 3.18
N GLY A 35 -14.46 -12.73 4.09
CA GLY A 35 -13.69 -13.82 4.70
C GLY A 35 -12.63 -14.44 3.77
N GLN A 36 -12.32 -13.77 2.66
CA GLN A 36 -11.36 -14.21 1.64
C GLN A 36 -10.01 -13.49 1.73
N GLY A 37 -9.93 -12.42 2.53
CA GLY A 37 -8.73 -11.62 2.77
C GLY A 37 -7.83 -12.22 3.85
N TRP A 38 -6.89 -13.07 3.44
CA TRP A 38 -5.90 -13.67 4.34
C TRP A 38 -4.69 -12.75 4.58
N GLU A 39 -4.02 -12.93 5.72
CA GLU A 39 -2.73 -12.28 6.03
C GLU A 39 -1.76 -12.38 4.85
N GLY A 40 -1.18 -11.26 4.44
CA GLY A 40 -0.22 -11.22 3.35
C GLY A 40 -0.84 -11.24 1.95
N THR A 41 -2.16 -11.27 1.82
CA THR A 41 -2.80 -11.11 0.50
C THR A 41 -2.47 -9.75 -0.10
N VAL A 42 -2.05 -9.75 -1.36
CA VAL A 42 -1.75 -8.54 -2.13
C VAL A 42 -2.76 -8.41 -3.26
N VAL A 43 -3.39 -7.24 -3.35
CA VAL A 43 -4.18 -6.82 -4.51
C VAL A 43 -3.36 -5.81 -5.29
N ILE A 44 -3.06 -6.07 -6.55
CA ILE A 44 -2.27 -5.19 -7.42
C ILE A 44 -3.04 -4.86 -8.69
N THR A 45 -2.87 -3.64 -9.19
CA THR A 45 -3.57 -3.20 -10.40
C THR A 45 -2.68 -2.35 -11.30
N ASP A 46 -2.97 -2.37 -12.60
CA ASP A 46 -2.37 -1.45 -13.56
C ASP A 46 -3.07 -0.09 -13.56
N PHE A 47 -4.33 -0.01 -13.10
CA PHE A 47 -5.12 1.23 -13.10
C PHE A 47 -6.23 1.27 -12.05
N GLN A 48 -6.34 2.40 -11.35
CA GLN A 48 -7.44 2.69 -10.43
C GLN A 48 -8.33 3.80 -11.02
N THR A 49 -9.61 3.52 -11.24
CA THR A 49 -10.58 4.53 -11.72
C THR A 49 -11.02 5.51 -10.64
N ALA A 50 -10.88 5.13 -9.37
CA ALA A 50 -11.28 5.92 -8.21
C ALA A 50 -10.23 5.81 -7.09
N GLY A 51 -8.94 5.93 -7.44
CA GLY A 51 -7.84 5.82 -6.49
C GLY A 51 -7.98 6.81 -5.33
N ARG A 52 -7.70 6.35 -4.10
CA ARG A 52 -7.82 7.15 -2.88
C ARG A 52 -6.46 7.51 -2.28
N GLY A 53 -6.40 8.72 -1.72
CA GLY A 53 -5.36 9.19 -0.83
C GLY A 53 -5.91 9.53 0.55
N GLN A 54 -5.06 10.08 1.41
CA GLN A 54 -5.49 10.52 2.74
C GLN A 54 -6.45 11.72 2.67
N ARG A 55 -7.29 11.86 3.70
CA ARG A 55 -8.17 13.02 3.92
C ARG A 55 -9.10 13.32 2.73
N GLY A 56 -9.55 12.28 2.03
CA GLY A 56 -10.47 12.40 0.89
C GLY A 56 -9.80 12.83 -0.42
N ASN A 57 -8.48 12.98 -0.46
CA ASN A 57 -7.77 13.23 -1.71
C ASN A 57 -7.90 12.04 -2.66
N GLN A 58 -7.82 12.30 -3.96
CA GLN A 58 -7.75 11.25 -4.97
C GLN A 58 -6.30 10.94 -5.33
N TRP A 59 -6.03 9.66 -5.61
CA TRP A 59 -4.78 9.20 -6.19
C TRP A 59 -4.96 9.11 -7.72
N LEU A 60 -4.37 10.07 -8.43
CA LEU A 60 -4.42 10.14 -9.88
C LEU A 60 -3.20 9.42 -10.48
N ALA A 61 -3.47 8.46 -11.36
CA ALA A 61 -2.43 7.64 -11.99
C ALA A 61 -2.83 7.32 -13.43
N GLN A 62 -1.89 7.44 -14.36
CA GLN A 62 -2.02 6.88 -15.69
C GLN A 62 -1.87 5.35 -15.64
N ALA A 63 -2.60 4.66 -16.51
CA ALA A 63 -2.61 3.21 -16.56
C ALA A 63 -1.23 2.64 -16.95
N GLY A 64 -0.73 1.69 -16.16
CA GLY A 64 0.55 1.01 -16.43
C GLY A 64 1.81 1.82 -16.12
N GLU A 65 1.69 3.07 -15.66
CA GLU A 65 2.84 3.93 -15.37
C GLU A 65 3.25 3.91 -13.89
N ASN A 66 2.37 3.40 -13.03
CA ASN A 66 2.49 3.53 -11.58
C ASN A 66 2.40 2.17 -10.90
N PHE A 67 3.11 2.02 -9.80
CA PHE A 67 2.99 0.86 -8.93
C PHE A 67 1.90 1.11 -7.90
N MET A 68 0.81 0.36 -8.01
CA MET A 68 -0.38 0.51 -7.14
C MET A 68 -0.80 -0.84 -6.59
N LEU A 69 -0.75 -0.98 -5.27
CA LEU A 69 -1.21 -2.19 -4.61
C LEU A 69 -1.79 -1.93 -3.22
N SER A 70 -2.50 -2.92 -2.71
CA SER A 70 -2.92 -3.02 -1.31
C SER A 70 -2.49 -4.34 -0.71
N LEU A 71 -2.00 -4.28 0.54
CA LEU A 71 -1.58 -5.44 1.33
C LEU A 71 -2.49 -5.59 2.56
N ILE A 72 -3.01 -6.79 2.77
CA ILE A 72 -3.81 -7.12 3.96
C ILE A 72 -2.87 -7.64 5.05
N LEU A 73 -2.90 -7.00 6.22
CA LEU A 73 -2.19 -7.42 7.44
C LEU A 73 -3.16 -7.54 8.61
N ARG A 74 -2.85 -8.37 9.60
CA ARG A 74 -3.60 -8.54 10.85
C ARG A 74 -2.64 -8.43 12.02
N PRO A 75 -2.17 -7.21 12.34
CA PRO A 75 -1.17 -6.99 13.37
C PRO A 75 -1.79 -7.06 14.77
N HIS A 76 -2.33 -8.22 15.15
CA HIS A 76 -3.01 -8.44 16.45
C HIS A 76 -2.11 -8.14 17.67
N PHE A 77 -0.78 -8.15 17.47
CA PHE A 77 0.21 -7.79 18.48
C PHE A 77 0.31 -6.28 18.72
N LEU A 78 -0.18 -5.45 17.79
CA LEU A 78 -0.10 -4.00 17.85
C LEU A 78 -1.40 -3.43 18.42
N SER A 79 -1.29 -2.65 19.48
CA SER A 79 -2.45 -1.94 20.04
C SER A 79 -2.96 -0.87 19.07
N PRO A 80 -4.27 -0.60 19.00
CA PRO A 80 -4.81 0.45 18.12
C PRO A 80 -4.20 1.84 18.36
N SER A 81 -3.83 2.18 19.60
CA SER A 81 -3.14 3.44 19.92
C SER A 81 -1.74 3.53 19.31
N GLN A 82 -1.14 2.41 18.91
CA GLN A 82 0.16 2.32 18.28
C GLN A 82 0.08 2.10 16.76
N GLN A 83 -1.11 2.18 16.14
CA GLN A 83 -1.30 1.94 14.70
C GLN A 83 -0.35 2.74 13.79
N PHE A 84 0.09 3.93 14.24
CA PHE A 84 1.06 4.74 13.50
C PHE A 84 2.41 4.04 13.27
N ARG A 85 2.81 3.11 14.16
CA ARG A 85 4.03 2.31 13.97
C ARG A 85 3.99 1.46 12.71
N LEU A 86 2.81 1.03 12.28
CA LEU A 86 2.66 0.32 11.01
C LEU A 86 2.97 1.25 9.83
N ASN A 87 2.50 2.50 9.88
CA ASN A 87 2.81 3.49 8.85
C ASN A 87 4.32 3.75 8.77
N VAL A 88 4.98 3.96 9.92
CA VAL A 88 6.43 4.09 10.02
C VAL A 88 7.15 2.91 9.38
N ALA A 89 6.78 1.68 9.71
CA ALA A 89 7.42 0.48 9.18
C ALA A 89 7.31 0.40 7.65
N ILE A 90 6.13 0.71 7.09
CA ILE A 90 5.89 0.67 5.64
C ILE A 90 6.66 1.80 4.94
N SER A 91 6.61 3.03 5.43
CA SER A 91 7.33 4.16 4.84
C SER A 91 8.85 3.97 4.87
N VAL A 92 9.39 3.42 5.96
CA VAL A 92 10.82 3.07 6.05
C VAL A 92 11.16 1.95 5.07
N GLY A 93 10.33 0.91 4.94
CA GLY A 93 10.57 -0.16 3.95
C GLY A 93 10.60 0.36 2.50
N ILE A 94 9.71 1.28 2.14
CA ILE A 94 9.74 1.96 0.83
C ILE A 94 11.03 2.76 0.69
N TYR A 95 11.39 3.55 1.71
CA TYR A 95 12.61 4.34 1.70
C TYR A 95 13.85 3.48 1.49
N GLU A 96 14.02 2.41 2.27
CA GLU A 96 15.16 1.50 2.18
C GLU A 96 15.23 0.81 0.82
N PHE A 97 14.08 0.43 0.24
CA PHE A 97 14.05 -0.16 -1.10
C PHE A 97 14.55 0.82 -2.17
N PHE A 98 14.13 2.09 -2.12
CA PHE A 98 14.50 3.08 -3.14
C PHE A 98 15.84 3.78 -2.89
N LYS A 99 16.36 3.77 -1.66
CA LYS A 99 17.59 4.48 -1.28
C LYS A 99 18.78 4.15 -2.20
N PRO A 100 19.05 2.89 -2.58
CA PRO A 100 20.16 2.57 -3.49
C PRO A 100 20.02 3.16 -4.90
N TYR A 101 18.80 3.45 -5.33
CA TYR A 101 18.51 3.97 -6.68
C TYR A 101 18.47 5.50 -6.72
N LEU A 102 18.03 6.14 -5.63
CA LEU A 102 17.70 7.58 -5.60
C LEU A 102 18.60 8.40 -4.66
N GLY A 103 19.41 7.74 -3.83
CA GLY A 103 20.44 8.38 -3.01
C GLY A 103 19.89 9.38 -1.98
N GLU A 104 20.58 10.51 -1.82
CA GLU A 104 20.25 11.53 -0.81
C GLU A 104 19.03 12.40 -1.15
N ALA A 105 18.56 12.36 -2.40
CA ALA A 105 17.36 13.09 -2.80
C ALA A 105 16.09 12.45 -2.21
N LEU A 106 16.12 11.16 -1.90
CA LEU A 106 15.00 10.43 -1.32
C LEU A 106 14.74 10.87 0.12
N LYS A 107 13.48 11.19 0.42
CA LYS A 107 13.04 11.63 1.75
C LYS A 107 11.68 11.02 2.09
N ILE A 108 11.48 10.72 3.38
CA ILE A 108 10.14 10.45 3.93
C ILE A 108 9.57 11.79 4.40
N LYS A 109 8.45 12.20 3.82
CA LYS A 109 7.64 13.30 4.33
C LYS A 109 6.56 12.70 5.23
N TRP A 110 6.81 12.75 6.53
CA TRP A 110 5.88 12.25 7.52
C TRP A 110 4.49 12.91 7.38
N PRO A 111 3.40 12.15 7.60
CA PRO A 111 3.40 10.81 8.18
C PRO A 111 3.55 9.64 7.19
N ASN A 112 3.39 9.85 5.88
CA ASN A 112 3.04 8.74 4.97
C ASN A 112 3.48 8.92 3.51
N ASP A 113 4.16 10.02 3.17
CA ASP A 113 4.54 10.30 1.80
C ASP A 113 6.05 10.10 1.59
N VAL A 114 6.43 9.72 0.37
CA VAL A 114 7.83 9.56 -0.04
C VAL A 114 8.10 10.55 -1.18
N TYR A 115 9.24 11.21 -1.13
CA TYR A 115 9.63 12.30 -2.01
C TYR A 115 11.04 12.08 -2.58
N VAL A 116 11.28 12.60 -3.78
CA VAL A 116 12.60 12.72 -4.40
C VAL A 116 12.84 14.20 -4.71
N GLY A 117 13.78 14.82 -4.02
CA GLY A 117 13.87 16.28 -4.00
C GLY A 117 12.59 16.88 -3.43
N ASP A 118 11.93 17.72 -4.23
CA ASP A 118 10.66 18.37 -3.86
C ASP A 118 9.43 17.73 -4.52
N GLN A 119 9.62 16.65 -5.29
CA GLN A 119 8.55 15.95 -6.00
C GLN A 119 8.10 14.72 -5.23
N LYS A 120 6.78 14.49 -5.20
CA LYS A 120 6.19 13.34 -4.52
C LYS A 120 6.41 12.08 -5.37
N LEU A 121 7.17 11.14 -4.84
CA LEU A 121 7.32 9.80 -5.42
C LEU A 121 6.06 8.97 -5.19
N GLY A 122 5.45 9.09 -4.01
CA GLY A 122 4.26 8.34 -3.71
C GLY A 122 3.77 8.48 -2.28
N GLY A 123 2.80 7.65 -1.91
CA GLY A 123 2.18 7.71 -0.60
C GLY A 123 1.62 6.37 -0.14
N VAL A 124 1.48 6.29 1.18
CA VAL A 124 0.89 5.14 1.89
C VAL A 124 -0.46 5.56 2.48
N LEU A 125 -1.47 4.71 2.29
CA LEU A 125 -2.80 4.86 2.89
C LEU A 125 -3.12 3.58 3.67
N ILE A 126 -3.16 3.67 4.99
CA ILE A 126 -3.52 2.54 5.85
C ILE A 126 -4.93 2.73 6.40
N GLU A 127 -5.80 1.77 6.12
CA GLU A 127 -7.16 1.71 6.64
C GLU A 127 -7.27 0.54 7.63
N ASN A 128 -7.62 0.84 8.89
CA ASN A 128 -7.64 -0.14 9.97
C ASN A 128 -9.08 -0.48 10.36
N SER A 129 -9.36 -1.77 10.54
CA SER A 129 -10.54 -2.28 11.22
C SER A 129 -10.19 -2.63 12.66
N ILE A 130 -10.95 -2.12 13.63
CA ILE A 130 -10.75 -2.37 15.06
C ILE A 130 -11.91 -3.21 15.59
N GLN A 131 -11.60 -4.35 16.19
CA GLN A 131 -12.57 -5.21 16.87
C GLN A 131 -12.00 -5.70 18.20
N GLY A 132 -12.81 -5.67 19.26
CA GLY A 132 -12.39 -6.16 20.58
C GLY A 132 -11.13 -5.48 21.14
N GLY A 133 -10.89 -4.21 20.80
CA GLY A 133 -9.69 -3.47 21.23
C GLY A 133 -8.39 -3.84 20.51
N ARG A 134 -8.48 -4.56 19.39
CA ARG A 134 -7.32 -4.98 18.56
C ARG A 134 -7.50 -4.51 17.12
N LEU A 135 -6.38 -4.35 16.41
CA LEU A 135 -6.37 -4.15 14.96
C LEU A 135 -6.70 -5.49 14.29
N GLU A 136 -7.97 -5.71 13.97
CA GLU A 136 -8.47 -6.94 13.34
C GLU A 136 -7.90 -7.10 11.92
N ALA A 137 -7.86 -6.01 11.17
CA ALA A 137 -7.23 -5.94 9.87
C ALA A 137 -6.68 -4.55 9.60
N SER A 138 -5.59 -4.49 8.85
CA SER A 138 -4.94 -3.28 8.34
C SER A 138 -4.74 -3.46 6.84
N ILE A 139 -5.37 -2.60 6.05
CA ILE A 139 -5.23 -2.58 4.60
C ILE A 139 -4.22 -1.48 4.27
N VAL A 140 -3.05 -1.89 3.79
CA VAL A 140 -1.94 -1.00 3.47
C VAL A 140 -1.90 -0.76 1.97
N GLY A 141 -2.48 0.36 1.55
CA GLY A 141 -2.40 0.90 0.20
C GLY A 141 -1.07 1.59 -0.05
N MET A 142 -0.43 1.28 -1.18
CA MET A 142 0.78 1.93 -1.66
C MET A 142 0.59 2.36 -3.11
N GLY A 143 0.70 3.66 -3.36
CA GLY A 143 0.74 4.23 -4.70
C GLY A 143 2.09 4.93 -4.91
N LEU A 144 2.85 4.47 -5.90
CA LEU A 144 4.17 4.98 -6.23
C LEU A 144 4.26 5.32 -7.72
N ASN A 145 4.71 6.53 -8.02
CA ASN A 145 4.98 7.01 -9.36
C ASN A 145 6.31 6.42 -9.84
N ILE A 146 6.28 5.63 -10.93
CA ILE A 146 7.49 4.97 -11.47
C ILE A 146 7.85 5.56 -12.82
N ASN A 147 6.93 5.48 -13.78
CA ASN A 147 7.14 5.94 -15.16
C ASN A 147 6.28 7.16 -15.51
N GLN A 148 5.36 7.55 -14.62
CA GLN A 148 4.49 8.69 -14.88
C GLN A 148 5.29 9.98 -14.90
N LEU A 149 5.25 10.64 -16.04
CA LEU A 149 5.75 12.00 -16.21
C LEU A 149 4.62 12.97 -15.85
N LEU A 150 4.99 14.07 -15.17
CA LEU A 150 4.09 15.09 -14.62
C LEU A 150 2.92 15.46 -15.55
#